data_AF-G4D210-F1
#
_entry.id   AF-G4D210-F1
#
_cell.length_a   1.000
_cell.length_b   1.000
_cell.length_c   1.000
_cell.angle_alpha   90.00
_cell.angle_beta   90.00
_cell.angle_gamma   90.00
#
_symmetry.space_group_name_H-M   'P 1'
#
loop_
_entity.id
_entity.type
_entity.pdbx_description
1 polymer ?
#
loop_
_entity_poly.entity_id
_entity_poly.type
_entity_poly.pdbx_seq_one_letter_code
_entity_poly.pdbx_strand_id
1 'polypeptide(L)'
;MKNLKNLTKIIISLLILIGSIFIIKIASFESLRNWVNEFGNSAPIVYILLYTILPIFFFPVPIFVLVAGILFGIWNGFIYTMIGCTLNSTIMFYLGRFLGQDFFEKLISKIQPNLKNRLLHSEQKSLFYLFFILRLVPLVSYNLINYVAGFTKISYLNYIITTILGIIPGMLVFLNTGDKSLNTNSSEFIVSIFLLIALVLVSTVFAKIYINRGNDDFDNNSNI
;
A
#
# COMPACT_ATOMS: atom_id res chain seq x y z
N MET A 1 10.85 21.40 -25.10
CA MET A 1 9.77 20.87 -24.23
C MET A 1 10.03 19.46 -23.69
N LYS A 2 10.51 18.48 -24.49
CA LYS A 2 10.77 17.09 -24.04
C LYS A 2 11.81 17.01 -22.90
N ASN A 3 12.88 17.81 -22.99
CA ASN A 3 13.91 17.89 -21.93
C ASN A 3 13.39 18.46 -20.61
N LEU A 4 12.44 19.41 -20.67
CA LEU A 4 11.86 20.01 -19.46
C LEU A 4 10.98 19.01 -18.70
N LYS A 5 10.14 18.24 -19.41
CA LYS A 5 9.33 17.17 -18.79
C LYS A 5 10.19 16.07 -18.16
N ASN A 6 11.27 15.69 -18.83
CA ASN A 6 12.22 14.70 -18.28
C ASN A 6 12.92 15.23 -17.03
N LEU A 7 13.35 16.49 -17.04
CA LEU A 7 13.94 17.14 -15.87
C LEU A 7 12.96 17.18 -14.68
N THR A 8 11.71 17.56 -14.92
CA THR A 8 10.67 17.57 -13.87
C THR A 8 10.46 16.19 -13.26
N LYS A 9 10.41 15.13 -14.07
CA LYS A 9 10.31 13.74 -13.58
C LYS A 9 11.50 13.39 -12.70
N ILE A 10 12.71 13.66 -13.15
CA ILE A 10 13.94 13.39 -12.38
C ILE A 10 13.93 14.14 -11.05
N ILE A 11 13.52 15.42 -11.03
CA ILE A 11 13.44 16.22 -9.80
C ILE A 11 12.42 15.61 -8.83
N ILE A 12 11.19 15.31 -9.28
CA ILE A 12 10.15 14.71 -8.42
C ILE A 12 10.64 13.39 -7.83
N SER A 13 11.27 12.57 -8.67
CA SER A 13 11.84 11.29 -8.27
C SER A 13 12.96 11.41 -7.23
N LEU A 14 13.88 12.36 -7.40
CA LEU A 14 14.92 12.65 -6.43
C LEU A 14 14.33 13.18 -5.12
N LEU A 15 13.30 14.03 -5.19
CA LEU A 15 12.58 14.51 -4.01
C LEU A 15 11.92 13.36 -3.25
N ILE A 16 11.29 12.42 -3.94
CA ILE A 16 10.72 11.22 -3.32
C ILE A 16 11.84 10.40 -2.66
N LEU A 17 12.94 10.14 -3.36
CA LEU A 17 14.05 9.34 -2.83
C LEU A 17 14.69 9.98 -1.59
N ILE A 18 15.04 11.27 -1.66
CA ILE A 18 15.64 12.03 -0.55
C ILE A 18 14.65 12.13 0.61
N GLY A 19 13.38 12.43 0.30
CA GLY A 19 12.30 12.46 1.27
C GLY A 19 12.13 11.13 1.98
N SER A 20 12.17 10.00 1.27
CA SER A 20 12.13 8.65 1.87
C SER A 20 13.25 8.42 2.86
N ILE A 21 14.49 8.78 2.52
CA ILE A 21 15.64 8.61 3.43
C ILE A 21 15.46 9.45 4.70
N PHE A 22 14.96 10.67 4.56
CA PHE A 22 14.72 11.57 5.70
C PHE A 22 13.56 11.10 6.57
N ILE A 23 12.43 10.74 5.96
CA ILE A 23 11.24 10.24 6.65
C ILE A 23 11.53 8.94 7.40
N ILE A 24 12.26 8.00 6.82
CA ILE A 24 12.63 6.74 7.51
C ILE A 24 13.48 6.99 8.76
N LYS A 25 14.27 8.08 8.80
CA LYS A 25 15.09 8.42 9.96
C LYS A 25 14.31 9.07 11.10
N ILE A 26 13.22 9.77 10.81
CA ILE A 26 12.53 10.65 11.77
C ILE A 26 11.17 10.08 12.16
N ALA A 27 10.45 9.53 11.19
CA ALA A 27 9.16 8.93 11.42
C ALA A 27 9.36 7.51 11.92
N SER A 28 8.96 7.28 13.17
CA SER A 28 8.81 5.96 13.77
C SER A 28 7.35 5.76 14.16
N PHE A 29 7.04 4.56 14.67
CA PHE A 29 5.72 4.30 15.26
C PHE A 29 5.40 5.29 16.39
N GLU A 30 6.36 5.54 17.28
CA GLU A 30 6.20 6.46 18.40
C GLU A 30 6.07 7.91 17.92
N SER A 31 6.92 8.35 16.98
CA SER A 31 6.84 9.70 16.41
C SER A 31 5.46 9.95 15.81
N LEU A 32 4.95 9.01 14.99
CA LEU A 32 3.64 9.14 14.37
C LEU A 32 2.53 9.23 15.42
N ARG A 33 2.56 8.33 16.42
CA ARG A 33 1.56 8.34 17.50
C ARG A 33 1.55 9.66 18.23
N ASN A 34 2.72 10.20 18.58
CA ASN A 34 2.85 11.47 19.30
C ASN A 34 2.38 12.65 18.44
N TRP A 35 2.84 12.75 17.19
CA TRP A 35 2.42 13.80 16.26
C TRP A 35 0.92 13.84 16.02
N VAL A 36 0.24 12.70 16.06
CA VAL A 36 -1.23 12.66 15.94
C VAL A 36 -1.89 13.02 17.26
N ASN A 37 -1.42 12.43 18.37
CA ASN A 37 -2.05 12.55 19.68
C ASN A 37 -1.93 13.98 20.28
N GLU A 38 -0.84 14.70 20.00
CA GLU A 38 -0.62 16.07 20.48
C GLU A 38 -1.67 17.08 20.00
N PHE A 39 -2.38 16.78 18.90
CA PHE A 39 -3.40 17.67 18.33
C PHE A 39 -4.80 17.47 18.92
N GLY A 40 -4.97 16.58 19.90
CA GLY A 40 -6.23 16.38 20.63
C GLY A 40 -7.43 16.18 19.71
N ASN A 41 -8.41 17.09 19.75
CA ASN A 41 -9.62 17.01 18.94
C ASN A 41 -9.36 17.06 17.41
N SER A 42 -8.23 17.63 16.98
CA SER A 42 -7.83 17.68 15.57
C SER A 42 -6.99 16.48 15.12
N ALA A 43 -6.71 15.52 16.01
CA ALA A 43 -5.95 14.31 15.72
C ALA A 43 -6.45 13.54 14.48
N PRO A 44 -7.77 13.37 14.23
CA PRO A 44 -8.26 12.69 13.02
C PRO A 44 -7.81 13.35 11.73
N ILE A 45 -7.85 14.68 11.66
CA ILE A 45 -7.47 15.45 10.46
C ILE A 45 -5.96 15.33 10.23
N VAL A 46 -5.16 15.46 11.29
CA VAL A 46 -3.71 15.31 11.22
C VAL A 46 -3.33 13.90 10.76
N TYR A 47 -3.98 12.87 11.30
CA TYR A 47 -3.78 11.49 10.88
C TYR A 47 -4.08 11.32 9.37
N ILE A 48 -5.22 11.82 8.88
CA ILE A 48 -5.59 11.75 7.47
C ILE A 48 -4.54 12.44 6.58
N LEU A 49 -4.06 13.62 6.98
CA LEU A 49 -3.05 14.36 6.22
C LEU A 49 -1.70 13.63 6.21
N LEU A 50 -1.25 13.12 7.35
CA LEU A 50 -0.01 12.34 7.44
C LEU A 50 -0.11 11.06 6.62
N TYR A 51 -1.23 10.33 6.70
CA TYR A 51 -1.47 9.14 5.87
C TYR A 51 -1.49 9.51 4.39
N THR A 52 -2.04 10.68 4.03
CA THR A 52 -2.08 11.13 2.64
C THR A 52 -0.67 11.36 2.07
N ILE A 53 0.26 11.85 2.89
CA ILE A 53 1.58 12.32 2.44
C ILE A 53 2.71 11.30 2.69
N LEU A 54 2.88 10.79 3.91
CA LEU A 54 4.08 9.99 4.25
C LEU A 54 4.25 8.69 3.43
N PRO A 55 3.20 7.96 3.05
CA PRO A 55 3.35 6.77 2.21
C PRO A 55 3.88 7.07 0.79
N ILE A 56 3.75 8.30 0.29
CA ILE A 56 4.43 8.76 -0.94
C ILE A 56 5.95 8.55 -0.81
N PHE A 57 6.48 8.80 0.39
CA PHE A 57 7.88 8.61 0.74
C PHE A 57 8.17 7.22 1.31
N PHE A 58 7.37 6.21 0.96
CA PHE A 58 7.54 4.83 1.38
C PHE A 58 7.46 4.58 2.89
N PHE A 59 6.86 5.48 3.67
CA PHE A 59 6.61 5.21 5.08
C PHE A 59 5.70 3.96 5.24
N PRO A 60 5.96 3.06 6.22
CA PRO A 60 5.21 1.82 6.35
C PRO A 60 3.76 2.04 6.76
N VAL A 61 2.83 1.74 5.86
CA VAL A 61 1.39 1.85 6.10
C VAL A 61 0.88 1.04 7.32
N PRO A 62 1.37 -0.18 7.61
CA PRO A 62 0.92 -0.91 8.81
C PRO A 62 1.07 -0.12 10.11
N ILE A 63 2.09 0.74 10.21
CA ILE A 63 2.30 1.62 11.38
C ILE A 63 1.12 2.58 11.56
N PHE A 64 0.67 3.22 10.47
CA PHE A 64 -0.50 4.10 10.51
C PHE A 64 -1.75 3.37 11.00
N VAL A 65 -2.02 2.19 10.45
CA VAL A 65 -3.24 1.44 10.77
C VAL A 65 -3.25 0.98 12.23
N LEU A 66 -2.09 0.55 12.77
CA LEU A 66 -1.96 0.24 14.20
C LEU A 66 -2.15 1.47 15.08
N VAL A 67 -1.53 2.60 14.74
CA VAL A 67 -1.68 3.86 15.48
C VAL A 67 -3.13 4.34 15.46
N ALA A 68 -3.84 4.22 14.34
CA ALA A 68 -5.26 4.55 14.26
C ALA A 68 -6.12 3.68 15.16
N GLY A 69 -5.83 2.37 15.23
CA GLY A 69 -6.49 1.46 16.16
C GLY A 69 -6.31 1.91 17.60
N ILE A 70 -5.06 2.25 17.99
CA ILE A 70 -4.73 2.70 19.35
C ILE A 70 -5.42 4.01 19.72
N LEU A 71 -5.43 4.98 18.80
CA LEU A 71 -5.88 6.34 19.10
C LEU A 71 -7.39 6.55 18.91
N PHE A 72 -7.99 5.84 17.97
CA PHE A 72 -9.37 6.08 17.54
C PHE A 72 -10.28 4.86 17.69
N GLY A 73 -9.74 3.69 18.04
CA GLY A 73 -10.45 2.42 18.02
C GLY A 73 -10.72 1.93 16.60
N ILE A 74 -11.34 0.75 16.48
CA ILE A 74 -11.53 0.08 15.19
C ILE A 74 -12.39 0.90 14.19
N TRP A 75 -13.53 1.45 14.63
CA TRP A 75 -14.51 2.05 13.71
C TRP A 75 -14.11 3.44 13.20
N ASN A 76 -13.71 4.34 14.10
CA ASN A 76 -13.24 5.66 13.70
C ASN A 76 -11.89 5.56 13.00
N GLY A 77 -11.00 4.68 13.50
CA GLY A 77 -9.74 4.37 12.84
C GLY A 77 -9.94 3.87 11.41
N PHE A 78 -10.95 3.04 11.17
CA PHE A 78 -11.34 2.59 9.83
C PHE A 78 -11.75 3.74 8.93
N ILE A 79 -12.67 4.61 9.38
CA ILE A 79 -13.14 5.75 8.58
C ILE A 79 -11.98 6.67 8.22
N TYR A 80 -11.18 7.08 9.20
CA TYR A 80 -10.06 8.01 8.97
C TYR A 80 -8.98 7.37 8.08
N THR A 81 -8.68 6.09 8.27
CA THR A 81 -7.71 5.37 7.43
C THR A 81 -8.23 5.20 6.00
N MET A 82 -9.52 4.92 5.81
CA MET A 82 -10.12 4.81 4.49
C MET A 82 -10.06 6.14 3.71
N ILE A 83 -10.31 7.26 4.37
CA ILE A 83 -10.19 8.60 3.75
C ILE A 83 -8.73 8.86 3.37
N GLY A 84 -7.79 8.74 4.31
CA GLY A 84 -6.36 8.96 4.06
C GLY A 84 -5.81 8.03 2.97
N CYS A 85 -6.20 6.76 2.98
CA CYS A 85 -5.82 5.77 1.98
C CYS A 85 -6.37 6.09 0.59
N THR A 86 -7.62 6.53 0.51
CA THR A 86 -8.23 6.91 -0.79
C THR A 86 -7.51 8.11 -1.40
N LEU A 87 -7.23 9.14 -0.58
CA LEU A 87 -6.47 10.31 -1.02
C LEU A 87 -5.04 9.95 -1.43
N ASN A 88 -4.33 9.20 -0.58
CA ASN A 88 -2.96 8.76 -0.84
C ASN A 88 -2.86 7.92 -2.13
N SER A 89 -3.69 6.88 -2.24
CA SER A 89 -3.68 5.96 -3.40
C SER A 89 -3.99 6.68 -4.70
N THR A 90 -4.84 7.71 -4.65
CA THR A 90 -5.13 8.59 -5.80
C THR A 90 -3.89 9.39 -6.20
N ILE A 91 -3.26 10.08 -5.26
CA ILE A 91 -2.05 10.89 -5.53
C ILE A 91 -0.95 10.00 -6.11
N MET A 92 -0.66 8.87 -5.47
CA MET A 92 0.41 7.97 -5.88
C MET A 92 0.12 7.31 -7.25
N PHE A 93 -1.14 7.02 -7.56
CA PHE A 93 -1.53 6.53 -8.88
C PHE A 93 -1.22 7.56 -9.98
N TYR A 94 -1.61 8.82 -9.78
CA TYR A 94 -1.33 9.86 -10.76
C TYR A 94 0.16 10.23 -10.81
N LEU A 95 0.89 10.18 -9.70
CA LEU A 95 2.35 10.30 -9.70
C LEU A 95 2.99 9.16 -10.51
N GLY A 96 2.54 7.91 -10.31
CA GLY A 96 3.01 6.76 -11.09
C GLY A 96 2.75 6.93 -12.59
N ARG A 97 1.53 7.39 -12.95
CA ARG A 97 1.15 7.71 -14.33
C ARG A 97 2.02 8.80 -14.95
N PHE A 98 2.32 9.85 -14.18
CA PHE A 98 3.12 10.98 -14.63
C PHE A 98 4.59 10.60 -14.84
N LEU A 99 5.19 9.91 -13.87
CA LEU A 99 6.58 9.47 -13.92
C LEU A 99 6.80 8.47 -15.07
N GLY A 100 5.87 7.54 -15.25
CA GLY A 100 5.87 6.57 -16.35
C GLY A 100 6.81 5.39 -16.12
N GLN A 101 6.80 4.45 -17.07
CA GLN A 101 7.49 3.16 -16.95
C GLN A 101 9.00 3.28 -16.82
N ASP A 102 9.65 4.14 -17.63
CA ASP A 102 11.11 4.29 -17.66
C ASP A 102 11.71 4.61 -16.28
N PHE A 103 10.95 5.32 -15.44
CA PHE A 103 11.42 5.71 -14.11
C PHE A 103 11.37 4.54 -13.11
N PHE A 104 10.33 3.71 -13.20
CA PHE A 104 10.13 2.57 -12.30
C PHE A 104 10.66 1.26 -12.85
N GLU A 105 11.28 1.26 -14.04
CA GLU A 105 11.83 0.07 -14.67
C GLU A 105 12.81 -0.68 -13.77
N LYS A 106 13.68 0.05 -13.05
CA LYS A 106 14.59 -0.51 -12.04
C LYS A 106 13.88 -1.00 -10.78
N LEU A 107 12.73 -0.41 -10.44
CA LEU A 107 11.93 -0.83 -9.28
C LEU A 107 11.23 -2.16 -9.57
N ILE A 108 10.73 -2.32 -10.80
CA ILE A 108 10.06 -3.53 -11.26
C ILE A 108 10.98 -4.58 -11.86
N SER A 109 12.27 -4.27 -12.08
CA SER A 109 13.24 -5.27 -12.58
C SER A 109 13.46 -6.42 -11.60
N LYS A 110 13.20 -6.18 -10.31
CA LYS A 110 13.22 -7.21 -9.25
C LYS A 110 11.89 -7.96 -9.11
N ILE A 111 10.83 -7.51 -9.78
CA ILE A 111 9.56 -8.23 -9.83
C ILE A 111 9.73 -9.41 -10.78
N GLN A 112 9.10 -10.53 -10.44
CA GLN A 112 9.14 -11.73 -11.28
C GLN A 112 8.68 -11.43 -12.71
N PRO A 113 9.34 -11.98 -13.76
CA PRO A 113 9.05 -11.68 -15.16
C PRO A 113 7.58 -11.84 -15.52
N ASN A 114 6.92 -12.88 -15.01
CA ASN A 114 5.51 -13.17 -15.29
C ASN A 114 4.58 -12.13 -14.69
N LEU A 115 4.82 -11.73 -13.45
CA LEU A 115 4.06 -10.65 -12.82
C LEU A 115 4.30 -9.31 -13.54
N LYS A 116 5.54 -9.02 -13.94
CA LYS A 116 5.87 -7.83 -14.76
C LYS A 116 5.09 -7.85 -16.08
N ASN A 117 5.09 -8.97 -16.80
CA ASN A 117 4.39 -9.11 -18.07
C ASN A 117 2.88 -8.88 -17.90
N ARG A 118 2.28 -9.51 -16.89
CA ARG A 118 0.86 -9.34 -16.56
C ARG A 118 0.51 -7.89 -16.23
N LEU A 119 1.33 -7.20 -15.43
CA LEU A 119 1.11 -5.78 -15.09
C LEU A 119 1.14 -4.86 -16.32
N LEU A 120 1.99 -5.15 -17.32
CA LEU A 120 2.20 -4.29 -18.48
C LEU A 120 1.22 -4.56 -19.64
N HIS A 121 0.83 -5.83 -19.83
CA HIS A 121 0.11 -6.25 -21.04
C HIS A 121 -1.31 -6.73 -20.78
N SER A 122 -1.73 -6.92 -19.53
CA SER A 122 -3.10 -7.34 -19.23
C SER A 122 -4.16 -6.28 -19.55
N GLU A 123 -5.35 -6.77 -19.90
CA GLU A 123 -6.55 -5.94 -20.04
C GLU A 123 -7.10 -5.47 -18.69
N GLN A 124 -8.05 -4.53 -18.74
CA GLN A 124 -8.69 -3.92 -17.57
C GLN A 124 -9.19 -4.94 -16.54
N LYS A 125 -9.90 -5.98 -17.00
CA LYS A 125 -10.49 -6.99 -16.11
C LYS A 125 -9.42 -7.83 -15.40
N SER A 126 -8.38 -8.25 -16.12
CA SER A 126 -7.26 -9.00 -15.53
C SER A 126 -6.47 -8.12 -14.54
N LEU A 127 -6.22 -6.84 -14.87
CA LEU A 127 -5.59 -5.90 -13.96
C LEU A 127 -6.43 -5.64 -12.70
N PHE A 128 -7.75 -5.53 -12.82
CA PHE A 128 -8.66 -5.40 -11.68
C PHE A 128 -8.48 -6.55 -10.68
N TYR A 129 -8.56 -7.81 -11.15
CA TYR A 129 -8.38 -8.96 -10.27
C TYR A 129 -6.96 -9.08 -9.72
N LEU A 130 -5.95 -8.77 -10.54
CA LEU A 130 -4.56 -8.79 -10.13
C LEU A 130 -4.32 -7.81 -8.97
N PHE A 131 -4.71 -6.55 -9.12
CA PHE A 131 -4.57 -5.57 -8.05
C PHE A 131 -5.42 -5.94 -6.83
N PHE A 132 -6.61 -6.52 -7.01
CA PHE A 132 -7.47 -6.91 -5.90
C PHE A 132 -6.79 -7.97 -5.03
N ILE A 133 -6.25 -8.99 -5.69
CA ILE A 133 -5.48 -10.05 -5.03
C ILE A 133 -4.23 -9.50 -4.36
N LEU A 134 -3.48 -8.62 -5.03
CA LEU A 134 -2.29 -8.00 -4.45
C LEU A 134 -2.61 -7.16 -3.19
N ARG A 135 -3.81 -6.59 -3.08
CA ARG A 135 -4.25 -5.81 -1.91
C ARG A 135 -4.70 -6.69 -0.74
N LEU A 136 -5.27 -7.85 -1.04
CA LEU A 136 -5.64 -8.85 -0.02
C LEU A 136 -4.42 -9.46 0.64
N VAL A 137 -3.26 -9.42 -0.02
CA VAL A 137 -1.99 -9.93 0.50
C VAL A 137 -1.13 -8.78 1.02
N PRO A 138 -1.03 -8.54 2.33
CA PRO A 138 -0.26 -7.44 2.92
C PRO A 138 1.27 -7.66 2.89
N LEU A 139 1.77 -8.53 2.01
CA LEU A 139 3.21 -8.76 1.82
C LEU A 139 3.82 -7.83 0.78
N VAL A 140 3.01 -7.42 -0.19
CA VAL A 140 3.45 -6.50 -1.22
C VAL A 140 3.31 -5.09 -0.68
N SER A 141 4.37 -4.29 -0.83
CA SER A 141 4.36 -2.90 -0.38
C SER A 141 3.17 -2.15 -1.00
N TYR A 142 2.28 -1.66 -0.13
CA TYR A 142 1.14 -0.82 -0.52
C TYR A 142 1.60 0.36 -1.39
N ASN A 143 2.73 0.96 -1.02
CA ASN A 143 3.33 2.10 -1.70
C ASN A 143 3.74 1.73 -3.15
N LEU A 144 4.35 0.55 -3.31
CA LEU A 144 4.76 0.04 -4.62
C LEU A 144 3.54 -0.24 -5.51
N ILE A 145 2.50 -0.87 -4.97
CA ILE A 145 1.26 -1.16 -5.71
C ILE A 145 0.66 0.12 -6.28
N ASN A 146 0.60 1.20 -5.49
CA ASN A 146 0.01 2.46 -5.92
C ASN A 146 0.76 3.06 -7.13
N TYR A 147 2.09 3.15 -7.03
CA TYR A 147 2.91 3.65 -8.15
C TYR A 147 2.82 2.75 -9.37
N VAL A 148 2.85 1.43 -9.15
CA VAL A 148 2.79 0.44 -10.23
C VAL A 148 1.49 0.54 -11.00
N ALA A 149 0.36 0.60 -10.31
CA ALA A 149 -0.94 0.77 -10.94
C ALA A 149 -1.00 2.00 -11.85
N GLY A 150 -0.36 3.09 -11.42
CA GLY A 150 -0.29 4.35 -12.18
C GLY A 150 0.31 4.20 -13.57
N PHE A 151 1.35 3.38 -13.75
CA PHE A 151 1.95 3.18 -15.08
C PHE A 151 1.35 2.01 -15.86
N THR A 152 0.56 1.13 -15.24
CA THR A 152 -0.18 0.08 -15.97
C THR A 152 -1.32 0.68 -16.81
N LYS A 153 -1.95 -0.13 -17.65
CA LYS A 153 -3.11 0.30 -18.44
C LYS A 153 -4.40 0.43 -17.61
N ILE A 154 -4.43 0.05 -16.32
CA ILE A 154 -5.67 0.07 -15.52
C ILE A 154 -6.28 1.46 -15.46
N SER A 155 -7.61 1.56 -15.57
CA SER A 155 -8.34 2.81 -15.36
C SER A 155 -8.30 3.21 -13.88
N TYR A 156 -8.38 4.51 -13.60
CA TYR A 156 -8.40 5.02 -12.23
C TYR A 156 -9.57 4.43 -11.41
N LEU A 157 -10.77 4.34 -12.01
CA LEU A 157 -11.96 3.79 -11.36
C LEU A 157 -11.77 2.32 -10.97
N ASN A 158 -11.27 1.49 -11.88
CA ASN A 158 -10.98 0.09 -11.57
C ASN A 158 -9.95 -0.01 -10.45
N TYR A 159 -8.86 0.76 -10.53
CA TYR A 159 -7.82 0.78 -9.51
C TYR A 159 -8.33 1.19 -8.13
N ILE A 160 -9.12 2.27 -8.03
CA ILE A 160 -9.54 2.79 -6.73
C ILE A 160 -10.60 1.87 -6.08
N ILE A 161 -11.53 1.32 -6.87
CA ILE A 161 -12.51 0.33 -6.38
C ILE A 161 -11.79 -0.91 -5.85
N THR A 162 -10.88 -1.46 -6.67
CA THR A 162 -10.07 -2.60 -6.27
C THR A 162 -9.26 -2.31 -5.00
N THR A 163 -8.70 -1.11 -4.88
CA THR A 163 -7.92 -0.71 -3.71
C THR A 163 -8.79 -0.63 -2.47
N ILE A 164 -9.92 0.08 -2.54
CA ILE A 164 -10.86 0.23 -1.42
C ILE A 164 -11.37 -1.13 -0.96
N LEU A 165 -11.79 -2.00 -1.86
CA LEU A 165 -12.33 -3.31 -1.48
C LEU A 165 -11.24 -4.25 -0.98
N GLY A 166 -10.06 -4.25 -1.62
CA GLY A 166 -8.99 -5.21 -1.33
C GLY A 166 -8.27 -4.95 0.00
N ILE A 167 -8.26 -3.71 0.50
CA ILE A 167 -7.58 -3.39 1.77
C ILE A 167 -8.44 -3.62 3.02
N ILE A 168 -9.78 -3.66 2.89
CA ILE A 168 -10.69 -3.71 4.04
C ILE A 168 -10.37 -4.87 4.99
N PRO A 169 -10.21 -6.13 4.53
CA PRO A 169 -10.00 -7.26 5.45
C PRO A 169 -8.71 -7.08 6.27
N GLY A 170 -7.61 -6.73 5.60
CA GLY A 170 -6.33 -6.50 6.27
C GLY A 170 -6.40 -5.29 7.21
N MET A 171 -7.01 -4.19 6.76
CA MET A 171 -7.15 -2.97 7.56
C MET A 171 -7.90 -3.23 8.87
N LEU A 172 -9.02 -3.96 8.83
CA LEU A 172 -9.80 -4.27 10.03
C LEU A 172 -9.00 -5.11 11.03
N VAL A 173 -8.23 -6.09 10.56
CA VAL A 173 -7.38 -6.91 11.44
C VAL A 173 -6.30 -6.05 12.11
N PHE A 174 -5.58 -5.22 11.34
CA PHE A 174 -4.56 -4.32 11.90
C PHE A 174 -5.15 -3.28 12.86
N LEU A 175 -6.31 -2.68 12.53
CA LEU A 175 -7.00 -1.73 13.40
C LEU A 175 -7.41 -2.41 14.71
N ASN A 176 -8.00 -3.61 14.63
CA ASN A 176 -8.38 -4.38 15.80
C ASN A 176 -7.17 -4.71 16.68
N THR A 177 -6.04 -5.11 16.09
CA THR A 177 -4.79 -5.32 16.85
C THR A 177 -4.32 -4.05 17.55
N GLY A 178 -4.38 -2.90 16.87
CA GLY A 178 -4.04 -1.61 17.47
C GLY A 178 -4.97 -1.25 18.64
N ASP A 179 -6.28 -1.32 18.44
CA ASP A 179 -7.33 -1.02 19.42
C ASP A 179 -7.17 -1.86 20.70
N LYS A 180 -6.90 -3.16 20.55
CA LYS A 180 -6.74 -4.07 21.69
C LYS A 180 -5.36 -4.04 22.34
N SER A 181 -4.37 -3.35 21.75
CA SER A 181 -2.97 -3.39 22.21
C SER A 181 -2.74 -2.73 23.57
N LEU A 182 -3.64 -1.87 24.04
CA LEU A 182 -3.52 -1.25 25.37
C LEU A 182 -3.74 -2.23 26.53
N ASN A 183 -4.43 -3.36 26.27
CA ASN A 183 -4.72 -4.39 27.26
C ASN A 183 -4.14 -5.74 26.83
N THR A 184 -2.81 -5.87 26.88
CA THR A 184 -2.07 -7.02 26.30
C THR A 184 -2.37 -8.38 26.95
N ASN A 185 -2.88 -8.40 28.19
CA ASN A 185 -3.23 -9.64 28.89
C ASN A 185 -4.68 -10.11 28.62
N SER A 186 -5.45 -9.33 27.84
CA SER A 186 -6.84 -9.66 27.54
C SER A 186 -6.94 -10.77 26.49
N SER A 187 -7.97 -11.62 26.62
CA SER A 187 -8.30 -12.61 25.60
C SER A 187 -8.58 -11.96 24.24
N GLU A 188 -9.14 -10.75 24.22
CA GLU A 188 -9.40 -9.97 23.00
C GLU A 188 -8.10 -9.63 22.25
N PHE A 189 -7.06 -9.21 22.98
CA PHE A 189 -5.75 -8.93 22.38
C PHE A 189 -5.12 -10.21 21.82
N ILE A 190 -5.16 -11.31 22.57
CA ILE A 190 -4.63 -12.61 22.11
C ILE A 190 -5.32 -13.05 20.81
N VAL A 191 -6.65 -12.96 20.75
CA VAL A 191 -7.42 -13.26 19.54
C VAL A 191 -7.02 -12.31 18.39
N SER A 192 -6.83 -11.02 18.66
CA SER A 192 -6.41 -10.05 17.63
C SER A 192 -5.03 -10.39 17.03
N ILE A 193 -4.09 -10.86 17.86
CA ILE A 193 -2.77 -11.29 17.41
C ILE A 193 -2.86 -12.58 16.60
N PHE A 194 -3.69 -13.53 17.03
CA PHE A 194 -3.93 -14.75 16.26
C PHE A 194 -4.52 -14.44 14.88
N LEU A 195 -5.50 -13.52 14.79
CA LEU A 195 -6.07 -13.06 13.53
C LEU A 195 -5.03 -12.37 12.64
N LEU A 196 -4.14 -11.56 13.21
CA LEU A 196 -3.04 -10.92 12.48
C LEU A 196 -2.06 -11.94 11.91
N ILE A 197 -1.65 -12.93 12.73
CA ILE A 197 -0.77 -14.02 12.29
C ILE A 197 -1.45 -14.84 11.20
N ALA A 198 -2.72 -15.21 11.38
CA ALA A 198 -3.50 -15.95 10.39
C ALA A 198 -3.60 -15.17 9.07
N LEU A 199 -3.88 -13.86 9.12
CA LEU A 199 -3.92 -13.00 7.94
C LEU A 199 -2.58 -13.04 7.18
N VAL A 200 -1.45 -12.86 7.88
CA VAL A 200 -0.12 -12.88 7.27
C VAL A 200 0.20 -14.26 6.67
N LEU A 201 -0.09 -15.34 7.38
CA LEU A 201 0.17 -16.71 6.90
C LEU A 201 -0.68 -17.05 5.68
N VAL A 202 -1.99 -16.85 5.76
CA VAL A 202 -2.93 -17.10 4.65
C VAL A 202 -2.53 -16.29 3.43
N SER A 203 -2.19 -15.02 3.63
CA SER A 203 -1.72 -14.15 2.55
C SER A 203 -0.43 -14.63 1.93
N THR A 204 0.53 -15.11 2.74
CA THR A 204 1.81 -15.65 2.24
C THR A 204 1.60 -16.90 1.39
N VAL A 205 0.77 -17.82 1.87
CA VAL A 205 0.42 -19.02 1.11
C VAL A 205 -0.30 -18.64 -0.19
N PHE A 206 -1.28 -17.73 -0.11
CA PHE A 206 -2.05 -17.29 -1.28
C PHE A 206 -1.18 -16.59 -2.32
N ALA A 207 -0.30 -15.68 -1.89
CA ALA A 207 0.65 -15.03 -2.78
C ALA A 207 1.59 -16.04 -3.44
N LYS A 208 2.13 -17.01 -2.69
CA LYS A 208 3.00 -18.05 -3.25
C LYS A 208 2.27 -18.87 -4.32
N ILE A 209 1.03 -19.29 -4.06
CA ILE A 209 0.23 -20.06 -5.03
C ILE A 209 -0.08 -19.22 -6.27
N TYR A 210 -0.53 -17.97 -6.10
CA TYR A 210 -0.95 -17.12 -7.21
C TYR A 210 0.22 -16.68 -8.09
N ILE A 211 1.36 -16.40 -7.45
CA ILE A 211 2.59 -16.03 -8.14
C ILE A 211 3.19 -17.26 -8.85
N ASN A 212 3.25 -18.43 -8.19
CA ASN A 212 3.80 -19.64 -8.79
C ASN A 212 2.94 -20.23 -9.92
N ARG A 213 1.60 -20.20 -9.81
CA ARG A 213 0.72 -20.64 -10.92
C ARG A 213 0.93 -19.82 -12.19
N GLY A 214 1.30 -18.55 -12.05
CA GLY A 214 1.67 -17.71 -13.20
C GLY A 214 3.00 -18.11 -13.86
N ASN A 215 3.83 -18.95 -13.23
CA ASN A 215 5.04 -19.50 -13.84
C ASN A 215 4.74 -20.68 -14.75
N ASP A 216 3.87 -21.60 -14.31
CA ASP A 216 3.53 -22.80 -15.07
C ASP A 216 2.84 -22.45 -16.41
N ASP A 217 2.04 -21.37 -16.46
CA ASP A 217 1.37 -20.90 -17.68
C ASP A 217 2.30 -20.17 -18.67
N PHE A 218 3.40 -19.57 -18.18
CA PHE A 218 4.37 -18.87 -19.03
C PHE A 218 5.36 -19.85 -19.67
N ASP A 219 5.91 -20.76 -18.87
CA ASP A 219 6.85 -21.78 -19.36
C ASP A 219 6.17 -22.68 -20.42
N ASN A 220 4.88 -22.99 -20.27
CA ASN A 220 4.12 -23.75 -21.27
C ASN A 220 3.84 -22.97 -22.56
N ASN A 221 3.69 -21.64 -22.51
CA ASN A 221 3.43 -20.81 -23.70
C ASN A 221 4.69 -20.30 -24.39
N SER A 222 5.86 -20.31 -23.74
CA SER A 222 7.14 -19.98 -24.36
C SER A 222 7.78 -21.15 -25.11
N ASN A 223 7.23 -22.36 -24.93
CA ASN A 223 7.67 -23.61 -25.58
C ASN A 223 6.80 -24.00 -26.80
N ILE A 224 5.93 -23.10 -27.27
CA ILE A 224 5.06 -23.24 -28.45
C ILE A 224 5.41 -22.10 -29.42
#